data_AF-A0A317U1D6-F1
#
_entry.id   AF-A0A317U1D6-F1
#
_cell.length_a   1.000
_cell.length_b   1.000
_cell.length_c   1.000
_cell.angle_alpha   90.00
_cell.angle_beta   90.00
_cell.angle_gamma   90.00
#
_symmetry.space_group_name_H-M   'P 1'
#
loop_
_entity.id
_entity.type
_entity.pdbx_description
1 polymer ?
#
loop_
_entity_poly.entity_id
_entity_poly.type
_entity_poly.pdbx_seq_one_letter_code
_entity_poly.pdbx_strand_id
1 'polypeptide(L)'
;MAFTRIDLTALKNPYEHLSDGDALAKNAKELNALSAKEQVSLATKIIAACPDSKFKQYGHQIKSLESLATSEETFHSVITEAYQVRQRITSLLDPRNKAPHTLFSGKEFNPASFHRFSTLAEQVLESNESAIAERVALCAPEHERSQIAHNISIAFPKHILEVKTQIAFMLRRNIERLLLGNNPEKFFTSRDFNKETCKMFVNMFRTLLNGHEATIGEKLGALESQAQASIKRNLELLHTEAFDETNPFKLIADSMSAKESTEHEKNKSQATNPNSLFKSSLNMSSRTIQNKEELESSSDADEKELSYFNEEEDAHDGSPTNTWF
;
A
#
# COMPACT_ATOMS: atom_id res chain seq x y z
N MET A 1 -2.56 41.31 -15.39
CA MET A 1 -1.92 41.23 -16.72
C MET A 1 -2.83 40.40 -17.60
N ALA A 2 -3.07 40.82 -18.85
CA ALA A 2 -3.80 40.02 -19.83
C ALA A 2 -2.78 39.18 -20.60
N PHE A 3 -2.98 37.87 -20.66
CA PHE A 3 -2.11 36.93 -21.38
C PHE A 3 -2.65 36.67 -22.78
N THR A 4 -1.75 36.45 -23.74
CA THR A 4 -2.14 35.88 -25.04
C THR A 4 -2.18 34.36 -24.96
N ARG A 5 -2.81 33.69 -25.94
CA ARG A 5 -2.78 32.22 -26.06
C ARG A 5 -1.35 31.63 -26.05
N ILE A 6 -0.40 32.28 -26.71
CA ILE A 6 1.00 31.82 -26.77
C ILE A 6 1.62 31.91 -25.37
N ASP A 7 1.37 33.00 -24.64
CA ASP A 7 1.87 33.16 -23.28
C ASP A 7 1.32 32.06 -22.36
N LEU A 8 0.00 31.83 -22.38
CA LEU A 8 -0.69 30.85 -21.53
C LEU A 8 -0.13 29.42 -21.70
N THR A 9 0.21 29.04 -22.93
CA THR A 9 0.75 27.71 -23.23
C THR A 9 2.23 27.57 -22.89
N ALA A 10 2.98 28.67 -22.92
CA ALA A 10 4.40 28.73 -22.60
C ALA A 10 4.71 28.89 -21.09
N LEU A 11 3.69 29.18 -20.26
CA LEU A 11 3.87 29.33 -18.81
C LEU A 11 4.46 28.04 -18.20
N LYS A 12 5.65 28.19 -17.60
CA LYS A 12 6.32 27.11 -16.85
C LYS A 12 5.58 26.79 -15.55
N ASN A 13 5.11 27.82 -14.84
CA ASN A 13 4.28 27.68 -13.65
C ASN A 13 2.99 28.50 -13.78
N PRO A 14 1.94 27.96 -14.44
CA PRO A 14 0.70 28.69 -14.65
C PRO A 14 -0.03 29.09 -13.36
N TYR A 15 0.18 28.34 -12.27
CA TYR A 15 -0.47 28.63 -10.98
C TYR A 15 -0.08 30.00 -10.45
N GLU A 16 1.19 30.40 -10.50
CA GLU A 16 1.63 31.71 -9.99
C GLU A 16 0.89 32.90 -10.63
N HIS A 17 0.50 32.74 -11.89
CA HIS A 17 -0.14 33.78 -12.68
C HIS A 17 -1.66 33.71 -12.71
N LEU A 18 -2.24 32.53 -12.43
CA LEU A 18 -3.67 32.22 -12.50
C LEU A 18 -4.21 31.69 -11.15
N SER A 19 -3.52 32.03 -10.05
CA SER A 19 -3.81 31.54 -8.68
C SER A 19 -4.96 32.26 -7.97
N ASP A 20 -5.59 33.24 -8.60
CA ASP A 20 -6.76 33.92 -8.06
C ASP A 20 -7.91 33.99 -9.06
N GLY A 21 -9.13 34.18 -8.53
CA GLY A 21 -10.34 34.22 -9.34
C GLY A 21 -10.37 35.39 -10.32
N ASP A 22 -9.79 36.53 -9.94
CA ASP A 22 -9.74 37.73 -10.77
C ASP A 22 -8.85 37.53 -12.00
N ALA A 23 -7.73 36.82 -11.88
CA ALA A 23 -6.83 36.50 -12.96
C ALA A 23 -7.48 35.54 -13.96
N LEU A 24 -8.22 34.54 -13.46
CA LEU A 24 -9.01 33.65 -14.31
C LEU A 24 -10.10 34.42 -15.06
N ALA A 25 -10.83 35.31 -14.38
CA ALA A 25 -11.88 36.12 -15.00
C ALA A 25 -11.32 37.09 -16.05
N LYS A 26 -10.21 37.77 -15.75
CA LYS A 26 -9.54 38.72 -16.67
C LYS A 26 -9.06 38.05 -17.95
N ASN A 27 -8.69 36.78 -17.89
CA ASN A 27 -8.16 36.02 -19.02
C ASN A 27 -9.19 35.04 -19.63
N ALA A 28 -10.45 35.08 -19.20
CA ALA A 28 -11.47 34.10 -19.58
C ALA A 28 -11.64 33.94 -21.10
N LYS A 29 -11.59 35.04 -21.86
CA LYS A 29 -11.71 35.01 -23.33
C LYS A 29 -10.59 34.18 -23.97
N GLU A 30 -9.35 34.42 -23.57
CA GLU A 30 -8.18 33.73 -24.13
C GLU A 30 -8.10 32.29 -23.63
N LEU A 31 -8.47 32.04 -22.37
CA LEU A 31 -8.59 30.69 -21.80
C LEU A 31 -9.64 29.84 -22.51
N ASN A 32 -10.79 30.43 -22.84
CA ASN A 32 -11.86 29.74 -23.58
C ASN A 32 -11.52 29.56 -25.07
N ALA A 33 -10.62 30.36 -25.63
CA ALA A 33 -10.15 30.23 -27.01
C ALA A 33 -9.10 29.11 -27.21
N LEU A 34 -8.60 28.52 -26.11
CA LEU A 34 -7.74 27.35 -26.15
C LEU A 34 -8.52 26.12 -26.64
N SER A 35 -7.85 25.24 -27.38
CA SER A 35 -8.40 23.92 -27.71
C SER A 35 -8.64 23.09 -26.46
N ALA A 36 -9.54 22.10 -26.53
CA ALA A 36 -9.84 21.23 -25.40
C ALA A 36 -8.59 20.57 -24.79
N LYS A 37 -7.61 20.18 -25.62
CA LYS A 37 -6.35 19.58 -25.15
C LYS A 37 -5.47 20.60 -24.41
N GLU A 38 -5.38 21.83 -24.91
CA GLU A 38 -4.64 22.91 -24.24
C GLU A 38 -5.28 23.31 -22.92
N GLN A 39 -6.62 23.39 -22.87
CA GLN A 39 -7.35 23.67 -21.63
C GLN A 39 -7.08 22.60 -20.57
N VAL A 40 -7.15 21.32 -20.92
CA VAL A 40 -6.86 20.20 -20.00
C VAL A 40 -5.41 20.25 -19.53
N SER A 41 -4.45 20.49 -20.43
CA SER A 41 -3.03 20.59 -20.07
C SER A 41 -2.76 21.76 -19.12
N LEU A 42 -3.33 22.94 -19.40
CA LEU A 42 -3.18 24.12 -18.56
C LEU A 42 -3.82 23.92 -17.19
N ALA A 43 -5.06 23.42 -17.14
CA ALA A 43 -5.75 23.12 -15.88
C ALA A 43 -4.98 22.10 -15.04
N THR A 44 -4.44 21.04 -15.67
CA THR A 44 -3.58 20.05 -15.01
C THR A 44 -2.37 20.71 -14.37
N LYS A 45 -1.64 21.57 -15.12
CA LYS A 45 -0.47 22.28 -14.59
C LYS A 45 -0.82 23.21 -13.42
N ILE A 46 -1.91 23.97 -13.53
CA ILE A 46 -2.37 24.88 -12.45
C ILE A 46 -2.71 24.08 -11.19
N ILE A 47 -3.51 23.04 -11.35
CA ILE A 47 -3.99 22.24 -10.21
C ILE A 47 -2.85 21.43 -9.61
N ALA A 48 -1.94 20.85 -10.39
CA ALA A 48 -0.78 20.14 -9.86
C ALA A 48 0.17 21.07 -9.08
N ALA A 49 0.44 22.27 -9.59
CA ALA A 49 1.34 23.24 -8.96
C ALA A 49 0.73 23.95 -7.73
N CYS A 50 -0.58 23.80 -7.48
CA CYS A 50 -1.23 24.42 -6.33
C CYS A 50 -0.74 23.80 -5.00
N PRO A 51 -0.20 24.57 -4.04
CA PRO A 51 0.21 24.03 -2.75
C PRO A 51 -0.99 23.53 -1.91
N ASP A 52 -0.80 22.44 -1.16
CA ASP A 52 -1.87 21.84 -0.33
C ASP A 52 -2.49 22.84 0.67
N SER A 53 -1.67 23.75 1.22
CA SER A 53 -2.12 24.79 2.15
C SER A 53 -3.09 25.79 1.54
N LYS A 54 -3.04 26.01 0.21
CA LYS A 54 -3.88 26.95 -0.54
C LYS A 54 -4.97 26.26 -1.35
N PHE A 55 -4.93 24.93 -1.47
CA PHE A 55 -5.82 24.17 -2.35
C PHE A 55 -7.32 24.40 -2.03
N LYS A 56 -7.71 24.44 -0.76
CA LYS A 56 -9.10 24.72 -0.36
C LYS A 56 -9.54 26.14 -0.73
N GLN A 57 -8.68 27.12 -0.47
CA GLN A 57 -8.95 28.52 -0.82
C GLN A 57 -9.11 28.68 -2.34
N TYR A 58 -8.26 28.02 -3.11
CA TYR A 58 -8.34 28.05 -4.57
C TYR A 58 -9.65 27.43 -5.08
N GLY A 59 -10.12 26.34 -4.45
CA GLY A 59 -11.44 25.77 -4.74
C GLY A 59 -12.59 26.76 -4.54
N HIS A 60 -12.54 27.57 -3.48
CA HIS A 60 -13.53 28.63 -3.26
C HIS A 60 -13.47 29.71 -4.34
N GLN A 61 -12.28 30.08 -4.79
CA GLN A 61 -12.10 31.05 -5.87
C GLN A 61 -12.61 30.51 -7.21
N ILE A 62 -12.30 29.25 -7.56
CA ILE A 62 -12.86 28.59 -8.76
C ILE A 62 -14.39 28.59 -8.66
N LYS A 63 -14.96 28.18 -7.53
CA LYS A 63 -16.42 28.13 -7.36
C LYS A 63 -17.07 29.51 -7.46
N SER A 64 -16.43 30.57 -6.97
CA SER A 64 -16.97 31.94 -7.07
C SER A 64 -17.14 32.43 -8.51
N LEU A 65 -16.44 31.82 -9.47
CA LEU A 65 -16.54 32.14 -10.89
C LEU A 65 -17.63 31.35 -11.62
N GLU A 66 -18.32 30.44 -10.93
CA GLU A 66 -19.38 29.59 -11.51
C GLU A 66 -20.50 30.42 -12.13
N SER A 67 -20.87 31.56 -11.53
CA SER A 67 -21.88 32.47 -12.09
C SER A 67 -21.46 33.18 -13.38
N LEU A 68 -20.17 33.14 -13.72
CA LEU A 68 -19.60 33.72 -14.94
C LEU A 68 -19.45 32.67 -16.06
N ALA A 69 -19.65 31.39 -15.75
CA ALA A 69 -19.60 30.31 -16.73
C ALA A 69 -20.93 30.26 -17.50
N THR A 70 -20.90 30.71 -18.76
CA THR A 70 -22.09 30.74 -19.63
C THR A 70 -22.32 29.41 -20.38
N SER A 71 -21.38 28.47 -20.36
CA SER A 71 -21.50 27.13 -20.98
C SER A 71 -20.59 26.09 -20.34
N GLU A 72 -20.92 24.80 -20.52
CA GLU A 72 -20.15 23.65 -20.02
C GLU A 72 -18.78 23.48 -20.69
N GLU A 73 -18.55 24.13 -21.85
CA GLU A 73 -17.31 24.05 -22.63
C GLU A 73 -16.28 25.13 -22.27
N THR A 74 -16.49 25.85 -21.16
CA THR A 74 -15.57 26.90 -20.71
C THR A 74 -14.37 26.31 -19.97
N PHE A 75 -13.25 27.03 -19.99
CA PHE A 75 -12.06 26.68 -19.19
C PHE A 75 -12.39 26.58 -17.70
N HIS A 76 -13.37 27.34 -17.21
CA HIS A 76 -13.88 27.25 -15.84
C HIS A 76 -14.42 25.85 -15.51
N SER A 77 -15.21 25.26 -16.40
CA SER A 77 -15.70 23.89 -16.27
C SER A 77 -14.53 22.90 -16.20
N VAL A 78 -13.53 23.07 -17.09
CA VAL A 78 -12.34 22.21 -17.14
C VAL A 78 -11.48 22.29 -15.87
N ILE A 79 -11.20 23.50 -15.36
CA ILE A 79 -10.40 23.66 -14.14
C ILE A 79 -11.17 23.21 -12.89
N THR A 80 -12.50 23.35 -12.88
CA THR A 80 -13.37 22.81 -11.83
C THR A 80 -13.30 21.29 -11.80
N GLU A 81 -13.38 20.62 -12.95
CA GLU A 81 -13.25 19.16 -13.04
C GLU A 81 -11.85 18.69 -12.61
N ALA A 82 -10.78 19.36 -13.05
CA ALA A 82 -9.42 19.07 -12.61
C ALA A 82 -9.25 19.20 -11.09
N TYR A 83 -9.82 20.27 -10.51
CA TYR A 83 -9.85 20.47 -9.06
C TYR A 83 -10.55 19.31 -8.34
N GLN A 84 -11.71 18.88 -8.84
CA GLN A 84 -12.46 17.77 -8.27
C GLN A 84 -11.68 16.45 -8.34
N VAL A 85 -10.94 16.18 -9.42
CA VAL A 85 -10.09 14.98 -9.53
C VAL A 85 -9.06 14.94 -8.40
N ARG A 86 -8.25 16.00 -8.24
CA ARG A 86 -7.27 16.06 -7.14
C ARG A 86 -7.96 15.98 -5.78
N GLN A 87 -9.04 16.72 -5.56
CA GLN A 87 -9.77 16.70 -4.30
C GLN A 87 -10.28 15.31 -3.95
N ARG A 88 -10.88 14.58 -4.91
CA ARG A 88 -11.40 13.23 -4.72
C ARG A 88 -10.29 12.26 -4.35
N ILE A 89 -9.15 12.28 -5.05
CA ILE A 89 -8.00 11.42 -4.74
C ILE A 89 -7.44 11.74 -3.35
N THR A 90 -7.18 13.01 -3.05
CA THR A 90 -6.65 13.41 -1.72
C THR A 90 -7.64 13.06 -0.59
N SER A 91 -8.95 13.09 -0.84
CA SER A 91 -9.97 12.73 0.15
C SER A 91 -9.94 11.24 0.54
N LEU A 92 -9.34 10.37 -0.29
CA LEU A 92 -9.18 8.95 0.03
C LEU A 92 -8.29 8.76 1.25
N LEU A 93 -7.34 9.66 1.50
CA LEU A 93 -6.41 9.63 2.62
C LEU A 93 -6.90 10.40 3.85
N ASP A 94 -7.88 11.30 3.73
CA ASP A 94 -8.35 12.15 4.83
C ASP A 94 -8.89 11.28 5.99
N PRO A 95 -8.27 11.30 7.19
CA PRO A 95 -8.73 10.59 8.39
C PRO A 95 -10.20 10.78 8.75
N ARG A 96 -10.78 11.92 8.38
CA ARG A 96 -12.17 12.29 8.65
C ARG A 96 -13.14 11.63 7.67
N ASN A 97 -12.67 11.23 6.49
CA ASN A 97 -13.46 10.47 5.54
C ASN A 97 -13.60 9.02 6.03
N LYS A 98 -14.79 8.67 6.51
CA LYS A 98 -15.12 7.34 7.04
C LYS A 98 -15.47 6.32 5.96
N ALA A 99 -15.76 6.77 4.74
CA ALA A 99 -16.19 5.91 3.65
C ALA A 99 -15.43 6.21 2.34
N PRO A 100 -14.08 6.16 2.33
CA PRO A 100 -13.27 6.48 1.14
C PRO A 100 -13.58 5.57 -0.06
N HIS A 101 -14.03 4.33 0.18
CA HIS A 101 -14.43 3.39 -0.85
C HIS A 101 -15.64 3.85 -1.69
N THR A 102 -16.49 4.74 -1.16
CA THR A 102 -17.71 5.22 -1.84
C THR A 102 -17.42 5.99 -3.12
N LEU A 103 -16.22 6.57 -3.25
CA LEU A 103 -15.76 7.17 -4.50
C LEU A 103 -15.84 6.17 -5.67
N PHE A 104 -15.64 4.88 -5.38
CA PHE A 104 -15.60 3.79 -6.35
C PHE A 104 -16.82 2.87 -6.28
N SER A 105 -17.74 3.01 -5.32
CA SER A 105 -18.97 2.20 -5.25
C SER A 105 -20.26 2.98 -5.51
N GLY A 106 -20.20 4.32 -5.54
CA GLY A 106 -21.37 5.17 -5.74
C GLY A 106 -21.92 5.17 -7.18
N LYS A 107 -23.22 5.50 -7.32
CA LYS A 107 -23.88 5.78 -8.61
C LYS A 107 -23.24 6.94 -9.38
N GLU A 108 -22.47 7.76 -8.68
CA GLU A 108 -21.77 8.93 -9.19
C GLU A 108 -20.31 8.63 -9.58
N PHE A 109 -19.89 7.37 -9.53
CA PHE A 109 -18.57 6.97 -10.04
C PHE A 109 -18.47 7.32 -11.52
N ASN A 110 -17.58 8.26 -11.84
CA ASN A 110 -17.31 8.71 -13.19
C ASN A 110 -15.83 8.50 -13.55
N PRO A 111 -15.48 7.44 -14.29
CA PRO A 111 -14.10 7.20 -14.71
C PRO A 111 -13.61 8.23 -15.74
N ALA A 112 -14.51 8.86 -16.50
CA ALA A 112 -14.13 9.76 -17.59
C ALA A 112 -13.31 10.97 -17.10
N SER A 113 -13.63 11.51 -15.91
CA SER A 113 -12.85 12.61 -15.33
C SER A 113 -11.43 12.18 -14.97
N PHE A 114 -11.24 10.96 -14.46
CA PHE A 114 -9.90 10.43 -14.16
C PHE A 114 -9.11 10.15 -15.44
N HIS A 115 -9.75 9.69 -16.51
CA HIS A 115 -9.11 9.51 -17.81
C HIS A 115 -8.73 10.84 -18.46
N ARG A 116 -9.64 11.83 -18.43
CA ARG A 116 -9.40 13.16 -18.97
C ARG A 116 -8.21 13.84 -18.31
N PHE A 117 -8.03 13.62 -17.01
CA PHE A 117 -6.95 14.19 -16.20
C PHE A 117 -5.97 13.11 -15.71
N SER A 118 -5.63 12.12 -16.55
CA SER A 118 -4.79 10.99 -16.14
C SER A 118 -3.43 11.43 -15.59
N THR A 119 -2.76 12.37 -16.24
CA THR A 119 -1.47 12.92 -15.77
C THR A 119 -1.59 13.57 -14.40
N LEU A 120 -2.69 14.28 -14.13
CA LEU A 120 -2.93 14.86 -12.80
C LEU A 120 -3.18 13.75 -11.78
N ALA A 121 -3.99 12.76 -12.13
CA ALA A 121 -4.29 11.64 -11.24
C ALA A 121 -3.03 10.86 -10.86
N GLU A 122 -2.18 10.53 -11.84
CA GLU A 122 -0.88 9.87 -11.63
C GLU A 122 -0.01 10.67 -10.65
N GLN A 123 0.16 11.98 -10.87
CA GLN A 123 0.95 12.85 -9.99
C GLN A 123 0.42 12.90 -8.56
N VAL A 124 -0.90 12.92 -8.38
CA VAL A 124 -1.51 12.98 -7.04
C VAL A 124 -1.46 11.61 -6.33
N LEU A 125 -1.51 10.52 -7.10
CA LEU A 125 -1.42 9.15 -6.58
C LEU A 125 0.00 8.74 -6.21
N GLU A 126 1.00 9.30 -6.88
CA GLU A 126 2.41 8.98 -6.68
C GLU A 126 2.78 8.99 -5.19
N SER A 127 3.47 7.93 -4.75
CA SER A 127 3.90 7.70 -3.36
C SER A 127 2.78 7.44 -2.34
N ASN A 128 1.51 7.54 -2.74
CA ASN A 128 0.36 7.39 -1.85
C ASN A 128 -0.43 6.10 -2.08
N GLU A 129 -0.08 5.29 -3.08
CA GLU A 129 -0.95 4.22 -3.57
C GLU A 129 -1.12 3.10 -2.55
N SER A 130 -0.07 2.79 -1.78
CA SER A 130 -0.16 1.77 -0.72
C SER A 130 -1.07 2.24 0.42
N ALA A 131 -0.95 3.49 0.83
CA ALA A 131 -1.79 4.06 1.89
C ALA A 131 -3.26 4.17 1.46
N ILE A 132 -3.51 4.56 0.20
CA ILE A 132 -4.86 4.59 -0.38
C ILE A 132 -5.43 3.17 -0.45
N ALA A 133 -4.68 2.21 -0.99
CA ALA A 133 -5.11 0.82 -1.10
C ALA A 133 -5.46 0.23 0.27
N GLU A 134 -4.60 0.46 1.28
CA GLU A 134 -4.84 0.03 2.66
C GLU A 134 -6.14 0.61 3.23
N ARG A 135 -6.33 1.92 3.05
CA ARG A 135 -7.47 2.65 3.59
C ARG A 135 -8.79 2.28 2.91
N VAL A 136 -8.79 2.16 1.59
CA VAL A 136 -9.94 1.64 0.84
C VAL A 136 -10.24 0.21 1.30
N ALA A 137 -9.22 -0.63 1.41
CA ALA A 137 -9.36 -1.99 1.88
C ALA A 137 -9.96 -2.04 3.28
N LEU A 138 -9.54 -1.21 4.23
CA LEU A 138 -10.03 -1.15 5.62
C LEU A 138 -11.46 -0.61 5.78
N CYS A 139 -11.92 0.26 4.89
CA CYS A 139 -13.26 0.84 5.00
C CYS A 139 -14.31 0.10 4.16
N ALA A 140 -13.91 -0.66 3.13
CA ALA A 140 -14.85 -1.30 2.21
C ALA A 140 -15.58 -2.52 2.82
N PRO A 141 -16.93 -2.57 2.73
CA PRO A 141 -17.71 -3.77 3.05
C PRO A 141 -17.33 -4.96 2.17
N GLU A 142 -17.36 -6.19 2.69
CA GLU A 142 -16.95 -7.41 1.97
C GLU A 142 -17.65 -7.57 0.61
N HIS A 143 -18.96 -7.31 0.55
CA HIS A 143 -19.77 -7.47 -0.66
C HIS A 143 -19.47 -6.44 -1.76
N GLU A 144 -18.85 -5.30 -1.43
CA GLU A 144 -18.50 -4.26 -2.41
C GLU A 144 -17.08 -4.39 -2.96
N ARG A 145 -16.19 -5.16 -2.31
CA ARG A 145 -14.75 -5.18 -2.61
C ARG A 145 -14.44 -5.50 -4.07
N SER A 146 -15.12 -6.50 -4.64
CA SER A 146 -14.93 -6.88 -6.05
C SER A 146 -15.33 -5.77 -7.02
N GLN A 147 -16.45 -5.08 -6.75
CA GLN A 147 -16.90 -3.96 -7.57
C GLN A 147 -15.95 -2.76 -7.46
N ILE A 148 -15.48 -2.46 -6.25
CA ILE A 148 -14.52 -1.38 -6.01
C ILE A 148 -13.21 -1.67 -6.74
N ALA A 149 -12.68 -2.89 -6.65
CA ALA A 149 -11.46 -3.28 -7.35
C ALA A 149 -11.60 -3.10 -8.88
N HIS A 150 -12.74 -3.50 -9.43
CA HIS A 150 -13.04 -3.32 -10.85
C HIS A 150 -13.16 -1.84 -11.24
N ASN A 151 -13.82 -1.01 -10.42
CA ASN A 151 -13.95 0.41 -10.71
C ASN A 151 -12.61 1.15 -10.59
N ILE A 152 -11.73 0.74 -9.69
CA ILE A 152 -10.36 1.25 -9.60
C ILE A 152 -9.57 0.89 -10.87
N SER A 153 -9.67 -0.34 -11.38
CA SER A 153 -8.99 -0.71 -12.62
C SER A 153 -9.53 0.03 -13.85
N ILE A 154 -10.82 0.35 -13.87
CA ILE A 154 -11.40 1.23 -14.89
C ILE A 154 -10.87 2.65 -14.73
N ALA A 155 -10.86 3.24 -13.53
CA ALA A 155 -10.44 4.62 -13.32
C ALA A 155 -8.93 4.83 -13.59
N PHE A 156 -8.10 3.86 -13.24
CA PHE A 156 -6.65 3.94 -13.30
C PHE A 156 -6.05 2.70 -14.01
N PRO A 157 -6.28 2.56 -15.32
CA PRO A 157 -5.88 1.36 -16.04
C PRO A 157 -4.37 1.20 -16.04
N LYS A 158 -3.88 -0.01 -15.68
CA LYS A 158 -2.45 -0.36 -15.59
C LYS A 158 -1.66 0.43 -14.53
N HIS A 159 -2.33 1.15 -13.65
CA HIS A 159 -1.66 1.90 -12.58
C HIS A 159 -1.33 0.99 -11.39
N ILE A 160 -0.22 1.26 -10.69
CA ILE A 160 0.23 0.48 -9.52
C ILE A 160 -0.82 0.42 -8.38
N LEU A 161 -1.70 1.42 -8.30
CA LEU A 161 -2.81 1.46 -7.37
C LEU A 161 -3.76 0.27 -7.52
N GLU A 162 -4.03 -0.16 -8.76
CA GLU A 162 -4.90 -1.31 -9.04
C GLU A 162 -4.35 -2.57 -8.37
N VAL A 163 -3.07 -2.86 -8.63
CA VAL A 163 -2.36 -4.03 -8.09
C VAL A 163 -2.33 -3.99 -6.57
N LYS A 164 -1.95 -2.85 -5.98
CA LYS A 164 -1.90 -2.68 -4.53
C LYS A 164 -3.27 -2.84 -3.88
N THR A 165 -4.35 -2.37 -4.53
CA THR A 165 -5.73 -2.51 -4.02
C THR A 165 -6.19 -3.96 -4.03
N GLN A 166 -5.91 -4.70 -5.11
CA GLN A 166 -6.21 -6.14 -5.19
C GLN A 166 -5.50 -6.92 -4.06
N ILE A 167 -4.20 -6.64 -3.87
CA ILE A 167 -3.41 -7.26 -2.80
C ILE A 167 -3.99 -6.89 -1.42
N ALA A 168 -4.35 -5.63 -1.19
CA ALA A 168 -4.92 -5.17 0.07
C ALA A 168 -6.27 -5.84 0.38
N PHE A 169 -7.15 -6.01 -0.61
CA PHE A 169 -8.42 -6.73 -0.43
C PHE A 169 -8.22 -8.22 -0.16
N MET A 170 -7.30 -8.87 -0.88
CA MET A 170 -6.92 -10.26 -0.63
C MET A 170 -6.40 -10.43 0.80
N LEU A 171 -5.48 -9.55 1.22
CA LEU A 171 -4.91 -9.57 2.56
C LEU A 171 -6.00 -9.39 3.62
N ARG A 172 -6.89 -8.39 3.45
CA ARG A 172 -8.01 -8.17 4.36
C ARG A 172 -8.90 -9.41 4.49
N ARG A 173 -9.25 -10.04 3.38
CA ARG A 173 -10.04 -11.29 3.37
C ARG A 173 -9.31 -12.41 4.11
N ASN A 174 -8.00 -12.55 3.92
CA ASN A 174 -7.20 -13.58 4.58
C ASN A 174 -7.09 -13.33 6.09
N ILE A 175 -6.97 -12.08 6.52
CA ILE A 175 -7.02 -11.71 7.94
C ILE A 175 -8.40 -12.09 8.53
N GLU A 176 -9.49 -11.68 7.89
CA GLU A 176 -10.86 -11.92 8.38
C GLU A 176 -11.22 -13.42 8.41
N ARG A 177 -10.87 -14.19 7.39
CA ARG A 177 -11.28 -15.60 7.26
C ARG A 177 -10.32 -16.59 7.89
N LEU A 178 -9.01 -16.32 7.86
CA LEU A 178 -7.98 -17.26 8.33
C LEU A 178 -7.50 -16.83 9.71
N LEU A 179 -6.91 -15.64 9.82
CA LEU A 179 -6.22 -15.20 11.03
C LEU A 179 -7.17 -14.96 12.21
N LEU A 180 -8.30 -14.28 11.97
CA LEU A 180 -9.38 -14.11 12.95
C LEU A 180 -10.32 -15.33 13.02
N GLY A 181 -10.15 -16.30 12.12
CA GLY A 181 -10.97 -17.50 12.04
C GLY A 181 -10.63 -18.56 13.08
N ASN A 182 -11.07 -19.79 12.80
CA ASN A 182 -10.83 -20.95 13.67
C ASN A 182 -9.42 -21.53 13.53
N ASN A 183 -8.79 -21.30 12.38
CA ASN A 183 -7.54 -21.95 11.96
C ASN A 183 -6.50 -20.87 11.55
N PRO A 184 -5.96 -20.10 12.50
CA PRO A 184 -5.04 -18.99 12.22
C PRO A 184 -3.72 -19.42 11.56
N GLU A 185 -3.30 -20.67 11.74
CA GLU A 185 -2.11 -21.25 11.11
C GLU A 185 -2.17 -21.22 9.58
N LYS A 186 -3.37 -21.36 9.01
CA LYS A 186 -3.59 -21.35 7.56
C LYS A 186 -3.23 -20.02 6.92
N PHE A 187 -3.24 -18.92 7.70
CA PHE A 187 -2.78 -17.63 7.20
C PHE A 187 -1.30 -17.69 6.83
N PHE A 188 -0.46 -18.29 7.67
CA PHE A 188 1.00 -18.34 7.48
C PHE A 188 1.45 -19.43 6.51
N THR A 189 0.63 -20.47 6.31
CA THR A 189 0.92 -21.54 5.34
C THR A 189 0.25 -21.33 3.98
N SER A 190 -0.54 -20.26 3.82
CA SER A 190 -1.19 -19.95 2.54
C SER A 190 -0.16 -19.55 1.48
N ARG A 191 -0.43 -19.91 0.22
CA ARG A 191 0.32 -19.43 -0.94
C ARG A 191 0.31 -17.89 -1.05
N ASP A 192 -0.75 -17.27 -0.54
CA ASP A 192 -0.95 -15.82 -0.60
C ASP A 192 -0.19 -15.08 0.53
N PHE A 193 0.47 -15.81 1.43
CA PHE A 193 1.28 -15.20 2.49
C PHE A 193 2.57 -14.62 1.88
N ASN A 194 2.73 -13.30 2.01
CA ASN A 194 3.94 -12.60 1.62
C ASN A 194 4.32 -11.59 2.71
N LYS A 195 5.57 -11.69 3.19
CA LYS A 195 6.11 -10.85 4.26
C LYS A 195 6.16 -9.37 3.87
N GLU A 196 6.55 -9.07 2.64
CA GLU A 196 6.64 -7.69 2.16
C GLU A 196 5.25 -7.06 2.02
N THR A 197 4.25 -7.83 1.58
CA THR A 197 2.85 -7.41 1.60
C THR A 197 2.36 -7.12 3.03
N CYS A 198 2.73 -7.98 3.99
CA CYS A 198 2.33 -7.77 5.39
C CYS A 198 2.97 -6.51 5.99
N LYS A 199 4.23 -6.24 5.67
CA LYS A 199 4.94 -5.01 6.07
C LYS A 199 4.33 -3.77 5.39
N MET A 200 3.96 -3.87 4.12
CA MET A 200 3.36 -2.78 3.35
C MET A 200 2.02 -2.31 3.95
N PHE A 201 1.22 -3.24 4.48
CA PHE A 201 -0.12 -2.98 5.01
C PHE A 201 -0.20 -3.21 6.53
N VAL A 202 0.81 -2.72 7.26
CA VAL A 202 0.92 -2.96 8.71
C VAL A 202 -0.21 -2.35 9.53
N ASN A 203 -0.78 -1.21 9.10
CA ASN A 203 -1.88 -0.57 9.83
C ASN A 203 -3.17 -1.37 9.71
N MET A 204 -3.32 -2.17 8.65
CA MET A 204 -4.41 -3.12 8.48
C MET A 204 -4.43 -4.13 9.63
N PHE A 205 -3.27 -4.71 9.96
CA PHE A 205 -3.16 -5.64 11.09
C PHE A 205 -3.42 -4.93 12.42
N ARG A 206 -2.82 -3.75 12.64
CA ARG A 206 -3.06 -2.97 13.87
C ARG A 206 -4.55 -2.67 14.08
N THR A 207 -5.27 -2.36 13.02
CA THR A 207 -6.69 -2.00 13.10
C THR A 207 -7.58 -3.24 13.30
N LEU A 208 -7.32 -4.32 12.56
CA LEU A 208 -8.19 -5.50 12.55
C LEU A 208 -7.90 -6.48 13.69
N LEU A 209 -6.65 -6.53 14.19
CA LEU A 209 -6.26 -7.47 15.24
C LEU A 209 -6.42 -6.91 16.64
N ASN A 210 -6.63 -5.59 16.79
CA ASN A 210 -6.76 -4.92 18.08
C ASN A 210 -7.79 -5.62 18.98
N GLY A 211 -7.31 -6.19 20.09
CA GLY A 211 -8.12 -6.91 21.08
C GLY A 211 -8.32 -8.40 20.80
N HIS A 212 -7.72 -8.94 19.74
CA HIS A 212 -7.79 -10.34 19.34
C HIS A 212 -6.44 -11.06 19.39
N GLU A 213 -5.34 -10.34 19.65
CA GLU A 213 -3.97 -10.85 19.56
C GLU A 213 -3.73 -12.04 20.49
N ALA A 214 -4.15 -11.93 21.76
CA ALA A 214 -3.99 -12.99 22.75
C ALA A 214 -4.74 -14.27 22.33
N THR A 215 -5.99 -14.13 21.84
CA THR A 215 -6.78 -15.28 21.38
C THR A 215 -6.15 -15.97 20.17
N ILE A 216 -5.55 -15.20 19.25
CA ILE A 216 -4.84 -15.75 18.09
C ILE A 216 -3.61 -16.51 18.55
N GLY A 217 -2.77 -15.91 19.40
CA GLY A 217 -1.56 -16.57 19.90
C GLY A 217 -1.87 -17.80 20.75
N GLU A 218 -2.96 -17.78 21.50
CA GLU A 218 -3.44 -18.96 22.24
C GLU A 218 -3.83 -20.13 21.34
N LYS A 219 -4.45 -19.87 20.19
CA LYS A 219 -4.79 -20.90 19.18
C LYS A 219 -3.52 -21.41 18.48
N LEU A 220 -2.60 -20.51 18.13
CA LEU A 220 -1.34 -20.85 17.49
C LEU A 220 -0.38 -21.62 18.42
N GLY A 221 -0.41 -21.35 19.73
CA GLY A 221 0.38 -22.07 20.72
C GLY A 221 -0.12 -23.49 21.02
N ALA A 222 -1.34 -23.85 20.59
CA ALA A 222 -1.89 -25.19 20.74
C ALA A 222 -1.56 -26.12 19.55
N LEU A 223 -0.77 -25.65 18.58
CA LEU A 223 -0.38 -26.39 17.38
C LEU A 223 0.79 -27.34 17.65
N GLU A 224 1.02 -28.26 16.72
CA GLU A 224 2.20 -29.14 16.73
C GLU A 224 3.51 -28.33 16.68
N SER A 225 4.54 -28.80 17.41
CA SER A 225 5.77 -28.04 17.68
C SER A 225 6.51 -27.56 16.42
N GLN A 226 6.43 -28.26 15.29
CA GLN A 226 7.08 -27.85 14.04
C GLN A 226 6.36 -26.69 13.36
N ALA A 227 5.02 -26.71 13.32
CA ALA A 227 4.22 -25.62 12.76
C ALA A 227 4.35 -24.36 13.64
N GLN A 228 4.35 -24.55 14.95
CA GLN A 228 4.55 -23.49 15.93
C GLN A 228 5.89 -22.77 15.75
N ALA A 229 7.00 -23.51 15.63
CA ALA A 229 8.33 -22.91 15.44
C ALA A 229 8.44 -22.11 14.13
N SER A 230 7.86 -22.62 13.04
CA SER A 230 7.83 -21.92 11.75
C SER A 230 7.03 -20.63 11.80
N ILE A 231 5.86 -20.66 12.44
CA ILE A 231 4.99 -19.49 12.62
C ILE A 231 5.66 -18.45 13.52
N LYS A 232 6.30 -18.87 14.62
CA LYS A 232 7.06 -17.98 15.50
C LYS A 232 8.18 -17.26 14.74
N ARG A 233 8.96 -17.98 13.92
CA ARG A 233 9.97 -17.37 13.04
C ARG A 233 9.35 -16.40 12.04
N ASN A 234 8.18 -16.69 11.49
CA ASN A 234 7.49 -15.77 10.58
C ASN A 234 6.99 -14.51 11.28
N LEU A 235 6.46 -14.63 12.50
CA LEU A 235 6.06 -13.50 13.34
C LEU A 235 7.28 -12.62 13.67
N GLU A 236 8.39 -13.23 14.09
CA GLU A 236 9.66 -12.52 14.35
C GLU A 236 10.17 -11.77 13.11
N LEU A 237 10.06 -12.34 11.91
CA LEU A 237 10.46 -11.65 10.68
C LEU A 237 9.50 -10.53 10.26
N LEU A 238 8.27 -10.54 10.77
CA LEU A 238 7.32 -9.43 10.65
C LEU A 238 7.54 -8.37 11.75
N HIS A 239 8.34 -8.68 12.78
CA HIS A 239 8.86 -7.66 13.68
C HIS A 239 9.93 -6.86 12.92
N THR A 240 9.56 -5.66 12.50
CA THR A 240 10.51 -4.70 11.95
C THR A 240 11.03 -3.85 13.10
N GLU A 241 12.29 -3.40 13.04
CA GLU A 241 12.97 -2.54 14.03
C GLU A 241 12.22 -1.21 14.32
N ALA A 242 11.16 -0.89 13.57
CA ALA A 242 10.38 0.34 13.65
C ALA A 242 9.03 0.23 14.40
N PHE A 243 8.75 -0.88 15.09
CA PHE A 243 7.43 -1.11 15.69
C PHE A 243 7.47 -1.20 17.22
N ASP A 244 6.95 -0.14 17.85
CA ASP A 244 6.62 0.02 19.27
C ASP A 244 6.01 -1.25 19.91
N GLU A 245 6.08 -1.30 21.26
CA GLU A 245 5.53 -2.36 22.13
C GLU A 245 4.08 -2.78 21.82
N THR A 246 3.33 -1.99 21.05
CA THR A 246 1.96 -2.24 20.58
C THR A 246 1.89 -3.01 19.24
N ASN A 247 2.95 -3.69 18.80
CA ASN A 247 2.93 -4.48 17.56
C ASN A 247 2.03 -5.73 17.73
N PRO A 248 0.98 -5.91 16.91
CA PRO A 248 0.07 -7.05 17.04
C PRO A 248 0.78 -8.39 16.83
N PHE A 249 1.82 -8.47 15.98
CA PHE A 249 2.58 -9.70 15.77
C PHE A 249 3.43 -10.08 16.99
N LYS A 250 3.95 -9.08 17.71
CA LYS A 250 4.68 -9.29 18.97
C LYS A 250 3.75 -9.81 20.05
N LEU A 251 2.58 -9.21 20.21
CA LEU A 251 1.57 -9.66 21.18
C LEU A 251 1.11 -11.10 20.91
N ILE A 252 0.98 -11.48 19.63
CA ILE A 252 0.70 -12.87 19.23
C ILE A 252 1.87 -13.79 19.61
N ALA A 253 3.11 -13.42 19.30
CA ALA A 253 4.29 -14.24 19.60
C ALA A 253 4.52 -14.42 21.12
N ASP A 254 4.27 -13.37 21.91
CA ASP A 254 4.38 -13.38 23.36
C ASP A 254 3.32 -14.30 23.97
N SER A 255 2.07 -14.24 23.51
CA SER A 255 0.99 -15.12 23.98
C SER A 255 1.17 -16.58 23.56
N MET A 256 1.81 -16.86 22.41
CA MET A 256 2.23 -18.21 22.04
C MET A 256 3.25 -18.79 23.04
N SER A 257 4.23 -17.98 23.45
CA SER A 257 5.34 -18.41 24.33
C SER A 257 4.94 -18.49 25.82
N ALA A 258 3.92 -17.75 26.25
CA ALA A 258 3.40 -17.79 27.61
C ALA A 258 2.81 -19.18 27.97
N LYS A 259 2.18 -19.88 27.02
CA LYS A 259 1.66 -21.24 27.24
C LYS A 259 2.77 -22.29 27.38
N GLU A 260 3.85 -22.20 26.58
CA GLU A 260 5.04 -23.07 26.69
C GLU A 260 5.63 -23.02 28.11
N SER A 261 5.62 -21.83 28.73
CA SER A 261 6.12 -21.61 30.09
C SER A 261 5.24 -22.29 31.16
N THR A 262 3.92 -22.21 31.02
CA THR A 262 2.98 -22.80 31.97
C THR A 262 2.86 -24.33 31.87
N GLU A 263 3.06 -24.92 30.68
CA GLU A 263 3.08 -26.38 30.52
C GLU A 263 4.41 -26.99 31.02
N HIS A 264 5.53 -26.29 30.85
CA HIS A 264 6.80 -26.72 31.44
C HIS A 264 6.81 -26.64 32.97
N GLU A 265 6.15 -25.67 33.60
CA GLU A 265 6.02 -25.63 35.06
C GLU A 265 5.11 -26.73 35.62
N LYS A 266 4.01 -27.08 34.93
CA LYS A 266 3.14 -28.22 35.33
C LYS A 266 3.84 -29.57 35.18
N ASN A 267 4.70 -29.73 34.18
CA ASN A 267 5.48 -30.96 34.00
C ASN A 267 6.71 -31.04 34.91
N LYS A 268 7.24 -29.91 35.42
CA LYS A 268 8.30 -29.90 36.45
C LYS A 268 7.79 -30.16 37.86
N SER A 269 6.52 -29.88 38.14
CA SER A 269 5.93 -30.04 39.48
C SER A 269 5.30 -31.41 39.74
N GLN A 270 5.40 -32.37 38.79
CA GLN A 270 4.95 -33.77 38.98
C GLN A 270 6.06 -34.82 39.03
N ALA A 271 7.32 -34.42 39.23
CA ALA A 271 8.42 -35.36 39.50
C ALA A 271 9.08 -35.08 40.86
N THR A 272 8.30 -35.11 41.95
CA THR A 272 8.85 -35.20 43.31
C THR A 272 8.67 -36.62 43.82
N ASN A 273 9.60 -37.49 43.44
CA ASN A 273 9.69 -38.84 43.99
C ASN A 273 10.40 -38.74 45.36
N PRO A 274 9.76 -39.09 46.49
CA PRO A 274 10.34 -38.92 47.81
C PRO A 274 11.07 -40.20 48.22
N ASN A 275 12.26 -40.45 47.68
CA ASN A 275 13.18 -41.45 48.26
C ASN A 275 14.59 -41.26 47.69
N SER A 276 15.40 -40.45 48.36
CA SER A 276 16.85 -40.45 48.19
C SER A 276 17.50 -39.99 49.48
N LEU A 277 17.73 -40.95 50.37
CA LEU A 277 18.58 -40.81 51.55
C LEU A 277 19.72 -41.82 51.40
N PHE A 278 20.95 -41.29 51.40
CA PHE A 278 22.25 -41.98 51.53
C PHE A 278 22.69 -42.89 50.36
N LYS A 279 23.80 -42.57 49.68
CA LYS A 279 25.19 -42.80 50.11
C LYS A 279 26.21 -42.23 49.11
N SER A 280 27.28 -41.70 49.68
CA SER A 280 28.57 -41.32 49.11
C SER A 280 29.35 -42.50 48.50
N SER A 281 30.15 -42.27 47.45
CA SER A 281 31.60 -42.53 47.45
C SER A 281 32.27 -42.21 46.10
N LEU A 282 33.34 -41.43 46.20
CA LEU A 282 34.57 -41.31 45.39
C LEU A 282 34.77 -42.26 44.20
N ASN A 283 35.22 -41.68 43.07
CA ASN A 283 36.41 -42.17 42.37
C ASN A 283 37.06 -41.05 41.53
N MET A 284 38.29 -40.70 41.90
CA MET A 284 39.26 -40.04 41.02
C MET A 284 39.90 -41.09 40.11
N SER A 285 40.16 -40.75 38.84
CA SER A 285 41.39 -41.18 38.18
C SER A 285 41.72 -40.26 36.99
N SER A 286 42.96 -39.83 36.99
CA SER A 286 43.62 -38.88 36.09
C SER A 286 43.89 -39.44 34.70
N ARG A 287 43.94 -38.58 33.68
CA ARG A 287 45.09 -38.52 32.74
C ARG A 287 45.05 -37.32 31.81
N THR A 288 46.23 -36.71 31.72
CA THR A 288 46.70 -35.55 30.95
C THR A 288 47.09 -35.94 29.52
N ILE A 289 47.17 -34.94 28.62
CA ILE A 289 48.15 -34.68 27.51
C ILE A 289 47.37 -34.10 26.30
N GLN A 290 47.44 -32.79 25.97
CA GLN A 290 48.49 -31.95 25.33
C GLN A 290 48.63 -32.05 23.80
N ASN A 291 48.70 -30.86 23.18
CA ASN A 291 49.23 -30.44 21.86
C ASN A 291 48.32 -30.53 20.61
N LYS A 292 48.47 -29.72 19.54
CA LYS A 292 48.97 -28.36 19.20
C LYS A 292 48.96 -28.30 17.65
N GLU A 293 48.81 -27.10 17.05
CA GLU A 293 49.20 -26.68 15.67
C GLU A 293 48.40 -27.26 14.48
N GLU A 294 47.68 -26.41 13.73
CA GLU A 294 48.11 -25.57 12.58
C GLU A 294 48.35 -26.37 11.29
N LEU A 295 47.58 -26.09 10.24
CA LEU A 295 48.09 -25.94 8.87
C LEU A 295 47.04 -25.26 7.97
N GLU A 296 47.41 -24.12 7.41
CA GLU A 296 46.85 -23.53 6.20
C GLU A 296 47.28 -24.36 4.97
N SER A 297 46.45 -24.42 3.91
CA SER A 297 46.89 -24.26 2.50
C SER A 297 45.72 -24.39 1.51
N SER A 298 45.41 -23.26 0.84
CA SER A 298 45.09 -23.07 -0.59
C SER A 298 44.35 -24.13 -1.42
N SER A 299 43.33 -23.69 -2.18
CA SER A 299 43.43 -23.62 -3.66
C SER A 299 42.33 -22.75 -4.27
N ASP A 300 42.76 -21.92 -5.22
CA ASP A 300 42.00 -21.01 -6.09
C ASP A 300 41.02 -21.67 -7.08
N ALA A 301 40.19 -20.79 -7.63
CA ALA A 301 39.54 -20.80 -8.95
C ALA A 301 38.28 -21.68 -9.14
N ASP A 302 37.13 -21.04 -9.39
CA ASP A 302 36.73 -20.78 -10.78
C ASP A 302 35.57 -19.77 -10.84
N GLU A 303 35.78 -18.71 -11.62
CA GLU A 303 34.72 -17.83 -12.11
C GLU A 303 33.98 -18.54 -13.25
N LYS A 304 32.64 -18.52 -13.24
CA LYS A 304 31.86 -18.46 -14.49
C LYS A 304 30.44 -17.96 -14.28
N GLU A 305 30.23 -16.83 -14.94
CA GLU A 305 29.02 -16.21 -15.48
C GLU A 305 27.76 -17.09 -15.56
N LEU A 306 26.60 -16.45 -15.34
CA LEU A 306 25.48 -16.45 -16.28
C LEU A 306 24.47 -15.36 -15.90
N SER A 307 24.68 -14.17 -16.45
CA SER A 307 23.67 -13.14 -16.65
C SER A 307 22.94 -13.42 -17.98
N TYR A 308 21.61 -13.45 -17.97
CA TYR A 308 20.84 -13.47 -19.22
C TYR A 308 19.45 -12.84 -19.05
N PHE A 309 19.07 -12.08 -20.08
CA PHE A 309 17.80 -11.36 -20.35
C PHE A 309 17.61 -10.02 -19.62
N ASN A 310 17.34 -8.86 -20.25
CA ASN A 310 16.86 -8.58 -21.62
C ASN A 310 16.87 -7.07 -21.91
N GLU A 311 17.12 -6.66 -23.16
CA GLU A 311 16.70 -5.40 -23.84
C GLU A 311 16.96 -5.64 -25.34
N GLU A 312 15.95 -5.84 -26.20
CA GLU A 312 15.05 -4.89 -26.89
C GLU A 312 15.52 -4.58 -28.35
N GLU A 313 14.57 -4.77 -29.27
CA GLU A 313 14.35 -4.13 -30.58
C GLU A 313 15.47 -4.21 -31.66
N ASP A 314 15.21 -4.38 -32.96
CA ASP A 314 14.09 -3.91 -33.76
C ASP A 314 14.10 -4.55 -35.17
N ALA A 315 13.07 -4.22 -35.96
CA ALA A 315 12.90 -4.40 -37.41
C ALA A 315 12.19 -5.69 -37.90
N HIS A 316 10.90 -5.55 -38.23
CA HIS A 316 10.48 -5.86 -39.60
C HIS A 316 9.24 -5.10 -40.05
N ASP A 317 9.47 -4.36 -41.13
CA ASP A 317 8.56 -3.78 -42.11
C ASP A 317 7.52 -4.79 -42.65
N GLY A 318 6.29 -4.33 -42.92
CA GLY A 318 5.26 -5.16 -43.53
C GLY A 318 3.82 -4.69 -43.30
N SER A 319 3.39 -3.65 -44.03
CA SER A 319 1.97 -3.47 -44.33
C SER A 319 1.44 -4.69 -45.11
N PRO A 320 0.16 -5.08 -44.96
CA PRO A 320 -0.81 -4.54 -45.92
C PRO A 320 -2.23 -4.30 -45.37
N THR A 321 -2.86 -3.33 -46.04
CA THR A 321 -4.29 -3.14 -46.28
C THR A 321 -5.19 -4.38 -46.11
N ASN A 322 -6.32 -4.20 -45.42
CA ASN A 322 -7.60 -4.44 -46.08
C ASN A 322 -8.78 -3.78 -45.38
N THR A 323 -9.66 -3.29 -46.25
CA THR A 323 -10.91 -2.60 -46.00
C THR A 323 -12.12 -3.53 -46.24
N TRP A 324 -13.24 -3.20 -45.57
CA TRP A 324 -14.66 -3.48 -45.89
C TRP A 324 -15.35 -4.79 -45.44
N PHE A 325 -16.52 -4.53 -44.82
CA PHE A 325 -17.72 -5.33 -44.47
C PHE A 325 -17.66 -6.32 -43.31
#